data_AF-A0A074RY20-F1
#
_entry.id   AF-A0A074RY20-F1
#
_cell.length_a   1.000
_cell.length_b   1.000
_cell.length_c   1.000
_cell.angle_alpha   90.00
_cell.angle_beta   90.00
_cell.angle_gamma   90.00
#
_symmetry.space_group_name_H-M   'P 1'
#
loop_
_entity.id
_entity.type
_entity.pdbx_description
1 polymer ?
#
loop_
_entity_poly.entity_id
_entity_poly.type
_entity_poly.pdbx_seq_one_letter_code
_entity_poly.pdbx_strand_id
1 'polypeptide(L)'
;RLTLNYKQLPYRVEYVSYPDIAPKLKELGVRTTNPAPFIAYTLPMIADPSTNPNGKPTYVVESFDIAVYLDKTYPAPKYPAVFPLGTRAIQKITSDLFMNEVGYVILPALALLTARPGFLDERGREYFLKTREEYFKRIPVDTSIGSKFWGDAHEKWSWFSEILDLNEEGPFVTGKQISFTDFAIGGVISWARRVEGGDMRIWKAISEWQGGRWARLWDEIEKLEKDSTEVI
;
A
#
# COMPACT_ATOMS: atom_id res chain seq x y z
N ARG A 1 -4.09 -5.63 3.31
CA ARG A 1 -4.03 -5.90 4.77
C ARG A 1 -4.89 -4.91 5.53
N LEU A 2 -4.56 -3.61 5.51
CA LEU A 2 -5.34 -2.56 6.22
C LEU A 2 -6.85 -2.63 5.97
N THR A 3 -7.28 -2.84 4.72
CA THR A 3 -8.71 -3.02 4.38
C THR A 3 -9.36 -4.22 5.09
N LEU A 4 -8.66 -5.34 5.23
CA LEU A 4 -9.18 -6.53 5.94
C LEU A 4 -9.30 -6.24 7.44
N ASN A 5 -8.27 -5.64 8.04
CA ASN A 5 -8.25 -5.27 9.45
C ASN A 5 -9.36 -4.25 9.78
N TYR A 6 -9.48 -3.20 8.96
CA TYR A 6 -10.53 -2.19 9.13
C TYR A 6 -11.93 -2.81 9.07
N LYS A 7 -12.16 -3.71 8.11
CA LYS A 7 -13.43 -4.45 8.00
C LYS A 7 -13.59 -5.55 9.05
N GLN A 8 -12.60 -5.78 9.90
CA GLN A 8 -12.58 -6.86 10.90
C GLN A 8 -12.80 -8.26 10.30
N LEU A 9 -12.26 -8.50 9.10
CA LEU A 9 -12.41 -9.78 8.41
C LEU A 9 -11.24 -10.70 8.75
N PRO A 10 -11.48 -11.92 9.26
CA PRO A 10 -10.40 -12.86 9.56
C PRO A 10 -9.70 -13.29 8.27
N TYR A 11 -8.37 -13.33 8.30
CA TYR A 11 -7.57 -13.74 7.14
C TYR A 11 -6.33 -14.52 7.57
N ARG A 12 -5.74 -15.24 6.63
CA ARG A 12 -4.39 -15.82 6.75
C ARG A 12 -3.51 -15.27 5.64
N VAL A 13 -2.21 -15.18 5.90
CA VAL A 13 -1.25 -14.71 4.89
C VAL A 13 -0.54 -15.91 4.28
N GLU A 14 -0.58 -15.97 2.95
CA GLU A 14 0.27 -16.87 2.19
C GLU A 14 1.41 -16.08 1.56
N TYR A 15 2.64 -16.33 2.01
CA TYR A 15 3.83 -15.67 1.50
C TYR A 15 4.24 -16.29 0.16
N VAL A 16 4.46 -15.44 -0.84
CA VAL A 16 4.85 -15.85 -2.20
C VAL A 16 6.08 -15.03 -2.60
N SER A 17 7.15 -15.70 -2.99
CA SER A 17 8.35 -15.04 -3.49
C SER A 17 8.07 -14.37 -4.84
N TYR A 18 8.72 -13.25 -5.14
CA TYR A 18 8.52 -12.49 -6.39
C TYR A 18 8.48 -13.33 -7.68
N PRO A 19 9.44 -14.25 -7.96
CA PRO A 19 9.41 -15.06 -9.18
C PRO A 19 8.20 -16.01 -9.25
N ASP A 20 7.58 -16.34 -8.13
CA ASP A 20 6.48 -17.31 -8.05
C ASP A 20 5.10 -16.64 -8.17
N ILE A 21 5.02 -15.30 -8.12
CA ILE A 21 3.75 -14.55 -8.23
C ILE A 21 3.05 -14.84 -9.56
N ALA A 22 3.75 -14.64 -10.68
CA ALA A 22 3.14 -14.78 -12.01
C ALA A 22 2.72 -16.22 -12.33
N PRO A 23 3.55 -17.27 -12.10
CA PRO A 23 3.14 -18.65 -12.26
C PRO A 23 1.90 -19.00 -11.44
N LYS A 24 1.88 -18.61 -10.15
CA LYS A 24 0.78 -18.92 -9.24
C LYS A 24 -0.52 -18.24 -9.65
N LEU A 25 -0.50 -16.94 -9.92
CA LEU A 25 -1.70 -16.21 -10.32
C LEU A 25 -2.25 -16.73 -11.66
N LYS A 26 -1.37 -17.10 -12.60
CA LYS A 26 -1.78 -17.75 -13.85
C LYS A 26 -2.46 -19.10 -13.61
N GLU A 27 -1.92 -19.95 -12.74
CA GLU A 27 -2.51 -21.24 -12.39
C GLU A 27 -3.90 -21.10 -11.76
N LEU A 28 -4.10 -20.07 -10.94
CA LEU A 28 -5.38 -19.76 -10.33
C LEU A 28 -6.41 -19.14 -11.31
N GLY A 29 -6.00 -18.90 -12.56
CA GLY A 29 -6.86 -18.34 -13.60
C GLY A 29 -7.27 -16.89 -13.35
N VAL A 30 -6.51 -16.14 -12.54
CA VAL A 30 -6.79 -14.70 -12.36
C VAL A 30 -6.33 -13.90 -13.58
N ARG A 31 -7.03 -12.80 -13.84
CA ARG A 31 -6.65 -11.86 -14.90
C ARG A 31 -5.28 -11.23 -14.61
N THR A 32 -4.61 -10.79 -15.67
CA THR A 32 -3.42 -9.94 -15.54
C THR A 32 -3.77 -8.59 -14.93
N THR A 33 -2.80 -8.02 -14.22
CA THR A 33 -2.88 -6.72 -13.56
C THR A 33 -2.11 -5.64 -14.30
N ASN A 34 -1.05 -6.03 -15.02
CA ASN A 34 -0.23 -5.17 -15.89
C ASN A 34 0.15 -3.81 -15.28
N PRO A 35 0.72 -3.75 -14.06
CA PRO A 35 1.15 -2.47 -13.46
C PRO A 35 2.22 -1.72 -14.26
N ALA A 36 2.96 -2.43 -15.11
CA ALA A 36 4.09 -1.93 -15.88
C ALA A 36 4.30 -2.82 -17.12
N PRO A 37 4.94 -2.32 -18.18
CA PRO A 37 5.11 -3.06 -19.45
C PRO A 37 5.71 -4.48 -19.33
N PHE A 38 6.49 -4.76 -18.28
CA PHE A 38 7.21 -6.03 -18.10
C PHE A 38 6.71 -6.87 -16.91
N ILE A 39 5.65 -6.43 -16.23
CA ILE A 39 5.10 -7.12 -15.07
C ILE A 39 3.62 -7.38 -15.38
N ALA A 40 3.25 -8.63 -15.60
CA ALA A 40 1.88 -9.00 -15.95
C ALA A 40 1.00 -9.28 -14.73
N TYR A 41 1.59 -9.72 -13.62
CA TYR A 41 0.89 -10.12 -12.41
C TYR A 41 1.52 -9.48 -11.18
N THR A 42 0.67 -9.07 -10.24
CA THR A 42 1.04 -8.41 -8.98
C THR A 42 0.24 -8.94 -7.81
N LEU A 43 0.80 -8.71 -6.62
CA LEU A 43 0.06 -8.75 -5.37
C LEU A 43 -0.30 -7.31 -4.94
N PRO A 44 -1.35 -7.11 -4.13
CA PRO A 44 -2.12 -8.14 -3.42
C PRO A 44 -3.12 -8.91 -4.30
N MET A 45 -3.38 -10.15 -3.89
CA MET A 45 -4.51 -10.96 -4.28
C MET A 45 -5.14 -11.52 -3.00
N ILE A 46 -6.46 -11.63 -2.94
CA ILE A 46 -7.16 -12.41 -1.92
C ILE A 46 -7.82 -13.63 -2.54
N ALA A 47 -7.99 -14.68 -1.73
CA ALA A 47 -8.83 -15.83 -2.01
C ALA A 47 -9.93 -15.86 -0.94
N ASP A 48 -11.13 -15.39 -1.28
CA ASP A 48 -12.27 -15.40 -0.36
C ASP A 48 -12.93 -16.79 -0.39
N PRO A 49 -12.93 -17.57 0.72
CA PRO A 49 -13.47 -18.93 0.73
C PRO A 49 -14.94 -18.98 0.33
N SER A 50 -15.34 -20.07 -0.34
CA SER A 50 -16.76 -20.30 -0.63
C SER A 50 -17.52 -20.69 0.63
N THR A 51 -18.77 -20.26 0.73
CA THR A 51 -19.70 -20.77 1.76
C THR A 51 -20.06 -22.24 1.55
N ASN A 52 -19.87 -22.77 0.34
CA ASN A 52 -19.94 -24.20 0.07
C ASN A 52 -18.59 -24.85 0.41
N PRO A 53 -18.53 -25.87 1.30
CA PRO A 53 -17.29 -26.56 1.64
C PRO A 53 -16.53 -27.15 0.44
N ASN A 54 -17.23 -27.46 -0.65
CA ASN A 54 -16.66 -27.98 -1.89
C ASN A 54 -16.56 -26.90 -2.99
N GLY A 55 -16.91 -25.66 -2.69
CA GLY A 55 -16.86 -24.54 -3.62
C GLY A 55 -15.44 -24.00 -3.79
N LYS A 56 -15.15 -23.46 -4.99
CA LYS A 56 -13.88 -22.77 -5.23
C LYS A 56 -13.89 -21.38 -4.57
N PRO A 57 -12.75 -20.90 -4.03
CA PRO A 57 -12.63 -19.53 -3.56
C PRO A 57 -12.89 -18.51 -4.68
N THR A 58 -13.34 -17.32 -4.29
CA THR A 58 -13.35 -16.16 -5.18
C THR A 58 -11.99 -15.48 -5.12
N TYR A 59 -11.27 -15.47 -6.23
CA TYR A 59 -9.99 -14.77 -6.33
C TYR A 59 -10.18 -13.34 -6.81
N VAL A 60 -9.63 -12.38 -6.07
CA VAL A 60 -9.69 -10.95 -6.41
C VAL A 60 -8.29 -10.37 -6.35
N VAL A 61 -7.88 -9.68 -7.42
CA VAL A 61 -6.60 -8.98 -7.59
C VAL A 61 -6.85 -7.47 -7.62
N GLU A 62 -5.78 -6.67 -7.56
CA GLU A 62 -5.81 -5.19 -7.45
C GLU A 62 -6.34 -4.69 -6.11
N SER A 63 -5.55 -3.89 -5.40
CA SER A 63 -5.89 -3.44 -4.03
C SER A 63 -7.21 -2.69 -3.96
N PHE A 64 -7.51 -1.85 -4.96
CA PHE A 64 -8.79 -1.12 -5.04
C PHE A 64 -9.97 -2.05 -5.34
N ASP A 65 -9.84 -2.95 -6.31
CA ASP A 65 -10.89 -3.91 -6.65
C ASP A 65 -11.18 -4.87 -5.50
N ILE A 66 -10.14 -5.28 -4.76
CA ILE A 66 -10.27 -6.04 -3.51
C ILE A 66 -11.11 -5.25 -2.51
N ALA A 67 -10.82 -3.98 -2.28
CA ALA A 67 -11.61 -3.16 -1.35
C ALA A 67 -13.08 -3.03 -1.79
N VAL A 68 -13.31 -2.84 -3.10
CA VAL A 68 -14.67 -2.75 -3.67
C VAL A 68 -15.42 -4.07 -3.51
N TYR A 69 -14.75 -5.19 -3.79
CA TYR A 69 -15.30 -6.52 -3.58
C TYR A 69 -15.68 -6.74 -2.11
N LEU A 70 -14.77 -6.43 -1.18
CA LEU A 70 -15.01 -6.62 0.24
C LEU A 70 -16.16 -5.75 0.76
N ASP A 71 -16.29 -4.50 0.31
CA ASP A 71 -17.44 -3.65 0.67
C ASP A 71 -18.78 -4.18 0.15
N LYS A 72 -18.78 -4.83 -1.02
CA LYS A 72 -19.98 -5.45 -1.59
C LYS A 72 -20.34 -6.77 -0.89
N THR A 73 -19.35 -7.62 -0.64
CA THR A 73 -19.53 -8.96 -0.07
C THR A 73 -19.78 -8.91 1.43
N TYR A 74 -19.17 -7.93 2.11
CA TYR A 74 -19.24 -7.74 3.56
C TYR A 74 -19.72 -6.31 3.86
N PRO A 75 -21.03 -6.02 3.73
CA PRO A 75 -21.58 -4.67 3.84
C PRO A 75 -21.85 -4.22 5.29
N ALA A 76 -22.06 -2.91 5.44
CA ALA A 76 -22.57 -2.29 6.65
C ALA A 76 -24.02 -2.73 6.97
N PRO A 77 -24.47 -2.64 8.24
CA PRO A 77 -23.73 -2.18 9.42
C PRO A 77 -22.83 -3.26 10.04
N LYS A 78 -22.89 -4.50 9.55
CA LYS A 78 -22.12 -5.62 10.13
C LYS A 78 -20.61 -5.41 9.99
N TYR A 79 -20.16 -4.90 8.85
CA TYR A 79 -18.77 -4.56 8.61
C TYR A 79 -18.67 -3.10 8.18
N PRO A 80 -17.69 -2.32 8.69
CA PRO A 80 -17.58 -0.92 8.33
C PRO A 80 -17.32 -0.75 6.83
N ALA A 81 -17.93 0.28 6.24
CA ALA A 81 -17.73 0.59 4.82
C ALA A 81 -16.37 1.27 4.62
N VAL A 82 -15.59 0.78 3.68
CA VAL A 82 -14.33 1.40 3.24
C VAL A 82 -14.63 2.63 2.38
N PHE A 83 -15.68 2.53 1.55
CA PHE A 83 -16.17 3.61 0.70
C PHE A 83 -17.52 4.11 1.21
N PRO A 84 -17.58 5.27 1.91
CA PRO A 84 -18.83 5.97 2.14
C PRO A 84 -19.62 6.17 0.83
N LEU A 85 -20.94 6.26 0.93
CA LEU A 85 -21.83 6.34 -0.24
C LEU A 85 -21.40 7.47 -1.19
N GLY A 86 -21.26 7.15 -2.48
CA GLY A 86 -20.89 8.13 -3.52
C GLY A 86 -19.39 8.47 -3.59
N THR A 87 -18.54 7.99 -2.68
CA THR A 87 -17.12 8.43 -2.62
C THR A 87 -16.15 7.56 -3.42
N ARG A 88 -16.57 6.35 -3.86
CA ARG A 88 -15.69 5.36 -4.50
C ARG A 88 -14.87 5.92 -5.67
N ALA A 89 -15.51 6.65 -6.58
CA ALA A 89 -14.84 7.20 -7.76
C ALA A 89 -13.79 8.26 -7.39
N ILE A 90 -14.15 9.15 -6.46
CA ILE A 90 -13.23 10.19 -5.97
C ILE A 90 -12.05 9.54 -5.24
N GLN A 91 -12.30 8.56 -4.37
CA GLN A 91 -11.22 7.86 -3.67
C GLN A 91 -10.28 7.11 -4.62
N LYS A 92 -10.78 6.56 -5.74
CA LYS A 92 -9.93 5.98 -6.78
C LYS A 92 -9.01 7.02 -7.41
N ILE A 93 -9.58 8.16 -7.83
CA ILE A 93 -8.83 9.27 -8.42
C ILE A 93 -7.78 9.76 -7.41
N THR A 94 -8.18 10.02 -6.17
CA THR A 94 -7.27 10.53 -5.14
C THR A 94 -6.21 9.50 -4.75
N SER A 95 -6.53 8.20 -4.68
CA SER A 95 -5.52 7.16 -4.41
C SER A 95 -4.51 7.05 -5.53
N ASP A 96 -4.95 7.10 -6.80
CA ASP A 96 -4.05 7.02 -7.94
C ASP A 96 -3.18 8.27 -8.05
N LEU A 97 -3.77 9.45 -7.82
CA LEU A 97 -3.05 10.72 -7.75
C LEU A 97 -2.00 10.70 -6.65
N PHE A 98 -2.37 10.29 -5.43
CA PHE A 98 -1.42 10.16 -4.34
C PHE A 98 -0.29 9.19 -4.70
N MET A 99 -0.60 7.98 -5.15
CA MET A 99 0.45 7.00 -5.47
C MET A 99 1.41 7.52 -6.55
N ASN A 100 0.89 8.10 -7.63
CA ASN A 100 1.71 8.50 -8.78
C ASN A 100 2.48 9.81 -8.54
N GLU A 101 1.88 10.80 -7.88
CA GLU A 101 2.46 12.13 -7.72
C GLU A 101 3.17 12.35 -6.38
N VAL A 102 2.89 11.53 -5.37
CA VAL A 102 3.32 11.77 -3.98
C VAL A 102 4.02 10.55 -3.39
N GLY A 103 3.34 9.41 -3.34
CA GLY A 103 3.84 8.18 -2.73
C GLY A 103 5.05 7.60 -3.46
N TYR A 104 5.00 7.49 -4.79
CA TYR A 104 6.12 6.96 -5.58
C TYR A 104 7.30 7.93 -5.72
N VAL A 105 7.21 9.17 -5.24
CA VAL A 105 8.36 10.06 -5.22
C VAL A 105 9.44 9.54 -4.28
N ILE A 106 9.08 8.88 -3.18
CA ILE A 106 10.07 8.25 -2.28
C ILE A 106 10.52 6.86 -2.73
N LEU A 107 9.96 6.32 -3.83
CA LEU A 107 10.24 4.98 -4.36
C LEU A 107 11.74 4.71 -4.57
N PRO A 108 12.56 5.64 -5.11
CA PRO A 108 13.98 5.37 -5.32
C PRO A 108 14.73 4.98 -4.04
N ALA A 109 14.48 5.69 -2.93
CA ALA A 109 15.09 5.36 -1.64
C ALA A 109 14.60 4.00 -1.11
N LEU A 110 13.29 3.73 -1.19
CA LEU A 110 12.71 2.48 -0.69
C LEU A 110 13.08 1.26 -1.53
N ALA A 111 13.27 1.43 -2.85
CA ALA A 111 13.66 0.35 -3.75
C ALA A 111 15.09 -0.13 -3.48
N LEU A 112 16.03 0.78 -3.19
CA LEU A 112 17.40 0.42 -2.78
C LEU A 112 17.39 -0.38 -1.48
N LEU A 113 16.60 0.04 -0.49
CA LEU A 113 16.44 -0.69 0.77
C LEU A 113 15.75 -2.05 0.58
N THR A 114 14.77 -2.14 -0.32
CA THR A 114 14.10 -3.41 -0.64
C THR A 114 15.08 -4.42 -1.26
N ALA A 115 16.02 -3.95 -2.07
CA ALA A 115 17.01 -4.79 -2.75
C ALA A 115 18.20 -5.21 -1.86
N ARG A 116 18.27 -4.75 -0.60
CA ARG A 116 19.35 -5.13 0.32
C ARG A 116 19.29 -6.62 0.65
N PRO A 117 20.44 -7.28 0.85
CA PRO A 117 20.48 -8.65 1.32
C PRO A 117 19.68 -8.83 2.62
N GLY A 118 18.92 -9.92 2.72
CA GLY A 118 18.17 -10.28 3.92
C GLY A 118 16.80 -9.62 4.10
N PHE A 119 16.38 -8.69 3.23
CA PHE A 119 15.00 -8.16 3.27
C PHE A 119 14.03 -9.06 2.50
N LEU A 120 14.34 -9.35 1.23
CA LEU A 120 13.65 -10.37 0.45
C LEU A 120 14.34 -11.73 0.63
N ASP A 121 13.63 -12.82 0.34
CA ASP A 121 14.30 -14.10 0.11
C ASP A 121 15.23 -14.01 -1.11
N GLU A 122 16.27 -14.85 -1.20
CA GLU A 122 17.32 -14.68 -2.21
C GLU A 122 16.78 -14.72 -3.65
N ARG A 123 15.87 -15.67 -3.94
CA ARG A 123 15.25 -15.77 -5.28
C ARG A 123 14.41 -14.54 -5.57
N GLY A 124 13.66 -14.05 -4.57
CA GLY A 124 12.88 -12.84 -4.64
C GLY A 124 13.75 -11.61 -4.92
N ARG A 125 14.91 -11.51 -4.26
CA ARG A 125 15.87 -10.42 -4.41
C ARG A 125 16.51 -10.42 -5.80
N GLU A 126 16.99 -11.57 -6.28
CA GLU A 126 17.57 -11.72 -7.62
C GLU A 126 16.55 -11.31 -8.70
N TYR A 127 15.31 -11.81 -8.58
CA TYR A 127 14.23 -11.43 -9.48
C TYR A 127 13.95 -9.92 -9.42
N PHE A 128 13.87 -9.33 -8.23
CA PHE A 128 13.61 -7.91 -8.04
C PHE A 128 14.69 -7.05 -8.70
N LEU A 129 15.97 -7.36 -8.45
CA LEU A 129 17.10 -6.67 -9.09
C LEU A 129 17.05 -6.78 -10.61
N LYS A 130 16.88 -7.99 -11.15
CA LYS A 130 16.85 -8.25 -12.59
C LYS A 130 15.72 -7.50 -13.30
N THR A 131 14.51 -7.58 -12.75
CA THR A 131 13.33 -7.00 -13.40
C THR A 131 13.26 -5.48 -13.25
N ARG A 132 13.99 -4.89 -12.30
CA ARG A 132 14.05 -3.44 -12.07
C ARG A 132 15.40 -2.86 -12.48
N GLU A 133 16.24 -3.59 -13.24
CA GLU A 133 17.58 -3.14 -13.62
C GLU A 133 17.57 -1.75 -14.28
N GLU A 134 16.70 -1.54 -15.27
CA GLU A 134 16.54 -0.25 -15.95
C GLU A 134 15.98 0.84 -15.02
N TYR A 135 15.17 0.47 -14.04
CA TYR A 135 14.71 1.40 -13.01
C TYR A 135 15.85 1.82 -12.09
N PHE A 136 16.67 0.88 -11.62
CA PHE A 136 17.84 1.14 -10.78
C PHE A 136 18.86 2.06 -11.46
N LYS A 137 19.03 1.94 -12.78
CA LYS A 137 19.89 2.85 -13.57
C LYS A 137 19.40 4.31 -13.59
N ARG A 138 18.12 4.56 -13.27
CA ARG A 138 17.48 5.90 -13.29
C ARG A 138 17.28 6.49 -11.90
N ILE A 139 17.62 5.76 -10.84
CA ILE A 139 17.52 6.27 -9.47
C ILE A 139 18.46 7.47 -9.32
N PRO A 140 18.03 8.55 -8.63
CA PRO A 140 18.90 9.69 -8.33
C PRO A 140 20.18 9.23 -7.61
N VAL A 141 21.31 9.85 -7.96
CA VAL A 141 22.62 9.53 -7.36
C VAL A 141 22.61 9.70 -5.85
N ASP A 142 21.90 10.70 -5.35
CA ASP A 142 21.80 11.00 -3.93
C ASP A 142 20.34 10.95 -3.43
N THR A 143 20.04 9.88 -2.70
CA THR A 143 18.76 9.66 -2.01
C THR A 143 18.88 9.85 -0.49
N SER A 144 19.96 10.49 0.00
CA SER A 144 20.18 10.76 1.41
C SER A 144 19.28 11.88 1.94
N ILE A 145 18.85 11.78 3.20
CA ILE A 145 18.01 12.79 3.84
C ILE A 145 18.72 14.15 3.77
N GLY A 146 18.02 15.16 3.26
CA GLY A 146 18.56 16.50 3.01
C GLY A 146 19.00 16.75 1.56
N SER A 147 19.02 15.73 0.69
CA SER A 147 19.31 15.91 -0.73
C SER A 147 18.17 16.61 -1.48
N LYS A 148 18.44 17.07 -2.71
CA LYS A 148 17.39 17.62 -3.60
C LYS A 148 16.21 16.65 -3.78
N PHE A 149 16.50 15.35 -3.92
CA PHE A 149 15.47 14.32 -4.04
C PHE A 149 14.50 14.33 -2.85
N TRP A 150 15.02 14.49 -1.63
CA TRP A 150 14.21 14.60 -0.42
C TRP A 150 13.44 15.92 -0.35
N GLY A 151 14.01 17.02 -0.84
CA GLY A 151 13.32 18.30 -1.00
C GLY A 151 12.11 18.18 -1.93
N ASP A 152 12.30 17.60 -3.12
CA ASP A 152 11.23 17.38 -4.10
C ASP A 152 10.11 16.48 -3.53
N ALA A 153 10.48 15.43 -2.77
CA ALA A 153 9.52 14.57 -2.10
C ALA A 153 8.73 15.33 -1.02
N HIS A 154 9.42 16.11 -0.18
CA HIS A 154 8.79 16.94 0.83
C HIS A 154 7.79 17.93 0.22
N GLU A 155 8.12 18.58 -0.90
CA GLU A 155 7.22 19.50 -1.60
C GLU A 155 5.94 18.81 -2.09
N LYS A 156 6.06 17.61 -2.68
CA LYS A 156 4.90 16.84 -3.15
C LYS A 156 4.00 16.39 -2.00
N TRP A 157 4.57 15.98 -0.87
CA TRP A 157 3.81 15.66 0.33
C TRP A 157 3.18 16.93 0.95
N SER A 158 3.88 18.06 0.96
CA SER A 158 3.34 19.36 1.40
C SER A 158 2.13 19.76 0.59
N TRP A 159 2.23 19.73 -0.75
CA TRP A 159 1.12 20.03 -1.64
C TRP A 159 -0.10 19.14 -1.36
N PHE A 160 0.11 17.83 -1.16
CA PHE A 160 -0.99 16.93 -0.83
C PHE A 160 -1.59 17.25 0.54
N SER A 161 -0.77 17.57 1.55
CA SER A 161 -1.25 18.04 2.86
C SER A 161 -2.14 19.29 2.75
N GLU A 162 -1.71 20.29 1.97
CA GLU A 162 -2.46 21.54 1.78
C GLU A 162 -3.84 21.29 1.17
N ILE A 163 -3.95 20.34 0.24
CA ILE A 163 -5.26 19.91 -0.29
C ILE A 163 -6.11 19.29 0.83
N LEU A 164 -5.51 18.45 1.67
CA LEU A 164 -6.24 17.82 2.77
C LEU A 164 -6.61 18.79 3.90
N ASP A 165 -5.94 19.94 4.02
CA ASP A 165 -6.28 21.00 4.98
C ASP A 165 -7.56 21.75 4.59
N LEU A 166 -8.10 21.50 3.39
CA LEU A 166 -9.48 21.89 3.06
C LEU A 166 -10.51 21.12 3.88
N ASN A 167 -10.14 19.96 4.46
CA ASN A 167 -10.93 19.34 5.51
C ASN A 167 -10.71 20.09 6.82
N GLU A 168 -11.74 20.74 7.35
CA GLU A 168 -11.66 21.51 8.61
C GLU A 168 -11.32 20.64 9.83
N GLU A 169 -11.58 19.34 9.77
CA GLU A 169 -11.38 18.41 10.87
C GLU A 169 -10.92 17.01 10.44
N GLY A 170 -10.12 16.37 11.30
CA GLY A 170 -9.74 14.96 11.20
C GLY A 170 -8.46 14.71 10.36
N PRO A 171 -7.72 13.63 10.66
CA PRO A 171 -6.42 13.38 10.03
C PRO A 171 -6.52 12.76 8.63
N PHE A 172 -7.70 12.28 8.23
CA PHE A 172 -7.88 11.45 7.05
C PHE A 172 -8.17 12.26 5.79
N VAL A 173 -8.04 11.59 4.64
CA VAL A 173 -8.35 12.16 3.34
C VAL A 173 -9.82 12.62 3.24
N THR A 174 -10.74 11.92 3.91
CA THR A 174 -12.15 12.30 4.02
C THR A 174 -12.50 12.99 5.35
N GLY A 175 -11.54 13.70 5.94
CA GLY A 175 -11.70 14.42 7.20
C GLY A 175 -11.67 13.49 8.41
N LYS A 176 -12.81 13.32 9.10
CA LYS A 176 -12.93 12.47 10.30
C LYS A 176 -13.01 10.98 10.01
N GLN A 177 -13.45 10.61 8.81
CA GLN A 177 -13.66 9.22 8.43
C GLN A 177 -12.43 8.70 7.70
N ILE A 178 -11.93 7.54 8.09
CA ILE A 178 -10.87 6.84 7.37
C ILE A 178 -11.39 6.29 6.04
N SER A 179 -10.56 6.35 5.01
CA SER A 179 -10.88 6.00 3.62
C SER A 179 -9.89 5.01 3.01
N PHE A 180 -10.19 4.50 1.81
CA PHE A 180 -9.25 3.68 1.05
C PHE A 180 -7.95 4.42 0.73
N THR A 181 -8.04 5.74 0.45
CA THR A 181 -6.85 6.54 0.16
C THR A 181 -5.91 6.60 1.36
N ASP A 182 -6.44 6.66 2.59
CA ASP A 182 -5.63 6.59 3.81
C ASP A 182 -4.90 5.25 3.93
N PHE A 183 -5.50 4.15 3.46
CA PHE A 183 -4.82 2.85 3.38
C PHE A 183 -3.70 2.82 2.33
N ALA A 184 -3.82 3.57 1.23
CA ALA A 184 -2.73 3.72 0.27
C ALA A 184 -1.55 4.49 0.87
N ILE A 185 -1.82 5.60 1.57
CA ILE A 185 -0.80 6.39 2.29
C ILE A 185 -0.14 5.52 3.38
N GLY A 186 -0.95 4.85 4.20
CA GLY A 186 -0.50 3.92 5.22
C GLY A 186 0.33 2.77 4.64
N GLY A 187 0.00 2.28 3.45
CA GLY A 187 0.78 1.27 2.75
C GLY A 187 2.20 1.74 2.41
N VAL A 188 2.35 2.97 1.92
CA VAL A 188 3.65 3.59 1.63
C VAL A 188 4.47 3.79 2.91
N ILE A 189 3.83 4.27 3.98
CA ILE A 189 4.49 4.48 5.28
C ILE A 189 4.91 3.14 5.91
N SER A 190 4.01 2.15 5.92
CA SER A 190 4.30 0.79 6.42
C SER A 190 5.44 0.16 5.62
N TRP A 191 5.48 0.37 4.31
CA TRP A 191 6.59 -0.07 3.46
C TRP A 191 7.91 0.55 3.91
N ALA A 192 7.98 1.88 4.02
CA ALA A 192 9.18 2.59 4.45
C ALA A 192 9.70 2.05 5.80
N ARG A 193 8.82 1.94 6.80
CA ARG A 193 9.16 1.42 8.13
C ARG A 193 9.72 -0.02 8.07
N ARG A 194 9.11 -0.89 7.26
CA ARG A 194 9.53 -2.30 7.11
C ARG A 194 10.86 -2.45 6.39
N VAL A 195 11.09 -1.69 5.30
CA VAL A 195 12.35 -1.77 4.56
C VAL A 195 13.49 -1.07 5.25
N GLU A 196 13.25 -0.12 6.14
CA GLU A 196 14.31 0.43 6.96
C GLU A 196 14.70 -0.55 8.06
N GLY A 197 13.74 -0.95 8.90
CA GLY A 197 14.03 -1.55 10.20
C GLY A 197 14.86 -0.62 11.08
N GLY A 198 15.36 -1.14 12.21
CA GLY A 198 16.35 -0.45 13.06
C GLY A 198 16.02 1.02 13.38
N ASP A 199 16.93 1.92 13.04
CA ASP A 199 16.90 3.35 13.38
C ASP A 199 15.74 4.15 12.76
N MET A 200 15.05 3.61 11.74
CA MET A 200 13.88 4.22 11.08
C MET A 200 14.09 5.70 10.68
N ARG A 201 15.18 6.01 9.97
CA ARG A 201 15.59 7.40 9.65
C ARG A 201 14.65 8.05 8.63
N ILE A 202 14.27 7.34 7.57
CA ILE A 202 13.30 7.79 6.57
C ILE A 202 11.94 8.01 7.23
N TRP A 203 11.47 7.06 8.05
CA TRP A 203 10.22 7.25 8.76
C TRP A 203 10.28 8.45 9.70
N LYS A 204 11.35 8.63 10.49
CA LYS A 204 11.51 9.82 11.34
C LYS A 204 11.40 11.11 10.54
N ALA A 205 12.10 11.21 9.41
CA ALA A 205 12.00 12.38 8.54
C ALA A 205 10.57 12.62 8.05
N ILE A 206 9.91 11.59 7.49
CA ILE A 206 8.51 11.70 7.01
C ILE A 206 7.55 12.07 8.15
N SER A 207 7.78 11.53 9.35
CA SER A 207 6.92 11.73 10.50
C SER A 207 6.94 13.17 11.02
N GLU A 208 7.99 13.94 10.74
CA GLU A 208 8.13 15.35 11.13
C GLU A 208 7.54 16.32 10.10
N TRP A 209 7.28 15.86 8.87
CA TRP A 209 6.76 16.71 7.79
C TRP A 209 5.38 17.29 8.09
N GLN A 210 5.14 18.50 7.55
CA GLN A 210 3.90 19.28 7.72
C GLN A 210 3.42 19.34 9.18
N GLY A 211 4.35 19.62 10.10
CA GLY A 211 4.05 19.72 11.53
C GLY A 211 3.55 18.41 12.14
N GLY A 212 4.08 17.28 11.67
CA GLY A 212 3.71 15.95 12.18
C GLY A 212 2.41 15.38 11.62
N ARG A 213 1.91 15.88 10.48
CA ARG A 213 0.65 15.40 9.88
C ARG A 213 0.66 13.89 9.64
N TRP A 214 1.72 13.39 9.01
CA TRP A 214 1.79 11.98 8.60
C TRP A 214 2.04 11.06 9.78
N ALA A 215 2.68 11.55 10.85
CA ALA A 215 2.73 10.84 12.12
C ALA A 215 1.32 10.64 12.69
N ARG A 216 0.51 11.71 12.77
CA ARG A 216 -0.88 11.62 13.26
C ARG A 216 -1.74 10.68 12.42
N LEU A 217 -1.62 10.73 11.09
CA LEU A 217 -2.31 9.79 10.21
C LEU A 217 -1.85 8.35 10.46
N TRP A 218 -0.54 8.13 10.59
CA TRP A 218 0.01 6.81 10.87
C TRP A 218 -0.45 6.28 12.22
N ASP A 219 -0.55 7.09 13.26
CA ASP A 219 -1.00 6.65 14.58
C ASP A 219 -2.41 6.03 14.51
N GLU A 220 -3.29 6.58 13.68
CA GLU A 220 -4.62 5.99 13.42
C GLU A 220 -4.55 4.70 12.59
N ILE A 221 -3.69 4.65 11.58
CA ILE A 221 -3.47 3.44 10.76
C ILE A 221 -2.83 2.31 11.58
N GLU A 222 -1.91 2.64 12.49
CA GLU A 222 -1.19 1.69 13.31
C GLU A 222 -2.11 0.98 14.30
N LYS A 223 -3.19 1.64 14.76
CA LYS A 223 -4.26 0.97 15.53
C LYS A 223 -4.86 -0.19 14.74
N LEU A 224 -5.12 0.00 13.44
CA LEU A 224 -5.60 -1.08 12.58
C LEU A 224 -4.58 -2.20 12.37
N GLU A 225 -3.27 -1.89 12.32
CA GLU A 225 -2.24 -2.93 12.25
C GLU A 225 -2.11 -3.70 13.57
N LYS A 226 -2.27 -3.04 14.72
CA LYS A 226 -2.26 -3.66 16.06
C LYS A 226 -3.49 -4.54 16.28
N ASP A 227 -4.66 -4.08 15.83
CA ASP A 227 -5.92 -4.83 15.88
C ASP A 227 -6.06 -5.77 14.67
N SER A 228 -4.95 -6.42 14.27
CA SER A 228 -4.93 -7.31 13.11
C SER A 228 -5.88 -8.47 13.28
N THR A 229 -6.66 -8.76 12.24
CA THR A 229 -7.54 -9.93 12.15
C THR A 229 -6.86 -11.13 11.48
N GLU A 230 -5.52 -11.14 11.46
CA GLU A 230 -4.76 -12.31 10.99
C GLU A 230 -4.94 -13.47 11.97
N VAL A 231 -5.36 -14.61 11.46
CA VAL A 231 -5.46 -15.87 12.22
C VAL A 231 -4.12 -16.58 12.10
N ILE A 232 -3.40 -16.67 13.21
CA ILE A 232 -2.09 -17.34 13.35
C ILE A 232 -2.29 -18.83 13.63
#